data_AF-A0A1Y1JNF0-F1
#
_entry.id   AF-A0A1Y1JNF0-F1
#
_cell.length_a   1.000
_cell.length_b   1.000
_cell.length_c   1.000
_cell.angle_alpha   90.00
_cell.angle_beta   90.00
_cell.angle_gamma   90.00
#
_symmetry.space_group_name_H-M   'P 1'
#
loop_
_entity.id
_entity.type
_entity.pdbx_description
1 polymer ?
#
loop_
_entity_poly.entity_id
_entity_poly.type
_entity_poly.pdbx_seq_one_letter_code
_entity_poly.pdbx_strand_id
1 'polypeptide(L)'
;MDAFVSTETYFNYEDYISYKGEFSISPAESLSTHDIEEFLQDFKDVDAAKTTIQSFCMKIKAYFEYINHIYSSSYNKCCDYINYYIKELDDMTYISTNETLSMYLRAFVNNYNYDANNMKFRCNLKDIDGIIYEKKKKLYNIYDIYSSIFQIRANEIPGQDLCYYFQSLIEAYSELLNIIKSPFDSAFLAEVNNISCLIEKNELKSNVKCSRELLELSEKINSGYYEKKCIVIESPEQMKEQLMHSKINFVETFSTNNSPKKVIITTVLFTINLGAIFLYLYQYREFWKILRLRMLRKIRRTMNMKDEQCEHRLFKYEIDLTGTDEKNYNITYTSGI
;
A
#
# COMPACT_ATOMS: atom_id res chain seq x y z
N MET A 1 -16.33 -27.24 -34.41
CA MET A 1 -14.99 -26.63 -34.49
C MET A 1 -14.92 -25.69 -33.30
N ASP A 2 -14.50 -26.23 -32.16
CA ASP A 2 -14.38 -25.45 -30.94
C ASP A 2 -13.11 -24.61 -31.04
N ALA A 3 -13.27 -23.29 -31.00
CA ALA A 3 -12.17 -22.37 -30.92
C ALA A 3 -11.41 -22.64 -29.62
N PHE A 4 -10.15 -23.04 -29.75
CA PHE A 4 -9.20 -23.11 -28.64
C PHE A 4 -9.01 -21.67 -28.13
N VAL A 5 -9.77 -21.29 -27.10
CA VAL A 5 -9.62 -20.00 -26.44
C VAL A 5 -8.27 -20.01 -25.75
N SER A 6 -7.36 -19.17 -26.22
CA SER A 6 -6.04 -18.94 -25.62
C SER A 6 -6.18 -18.67 -24.12
N THR A 7 -5.71 -19.61 -23.30
CA THR A 7 -5.69 -19.54 -21.84
C THR A 7 -4.62 -18.61 -21.28
N GLU A 8 -3.85 -17.92 -22.11
CA GLU A 8 -2.65 -17.16 -21.68
C GLU A 8 -2.93 -15.72 -21.22
N THR A 9 -4.19 -15.29 -21.11
CA THR A 9 -4.49 -13.88 -20.77
C THR A 9 -4.24 -13.57 -19.29
N TYR A 10 -4.52 -14.49 -18.37
CA TYR A 10 -4.44 -14.29 -16.92
C TYR A 10 -3.47 -15.30 -16.30
N PHE A 11 -2.71 -14.88 -15.30
CA PHE A 11 -1.97 -15.81 -14.45
C PHE A 11 -2.95 -16.56 -13.56
N ASN A 12 -2.71 -17.85 -13.38
CA ASN A 12 -3.28 -18.54 -12.23
C ASN A 12 -2.57 -18.07 -10.95
N TYR A 13 -3.14 -18.44 -9.80
CA TYR A 13 -2.61 -18.05 -8.49
C TYR A 13 -1.14 -18.41 -8.30
N GLU A 14 -0.74 -19.64 -8.64
CA GLU A 14 0.61 -20.15 -8.42
C GLU A 14 1.65 -19.41 -9.28
N ASP A 15 1.36 -19.23 -10.58
CA ASP A 15 2.21 -18.48 -11.50
C ASP A 15 2.38 -17.04 -11.01
N TYR A 16 1.28 -16.35 -10.66
CA TYR A 16 1.34 -14.97 -10.20
C TYR A 16 2.21 -14.81 -8.95
N ILE A 17 2.00 -15.66 -7.94
CA ILE A 17 2.77 -15.60 -6.69
C ILE A 17 4.24 -15.96 -6.93
N SER A 18 4.54 -16.91 -7.82
CA SER A 18 5.92 -17.24 -8.19
C SER A 18 6.62 -16.03 -8.83
N TYR A 19 6.05 -15.46 -9.91
CA TYR A 19 6.68 -14.33 -10.59
C TYR A 19 6.81 -13.09 -9.71
N LYS A 20 5.79 -12.82 -8.90
CA LYS A 20 5.85 -11.73 -7.92
C LYS A 20 6.92 -11.95 -6.86
N GLY A 21 7.06 -13.19 -6.38
CA GLY A 21 8.09 -13.57 -5.42
C GLY A 21 9.49 -13.40 -6.00
N GLU A 22 9.75 -13.98 -7.16
CA GLU A 22 11.04 -13.89 -7.88
C GLU A 22 11.43 -12.44 -8.19
N PHE A 23 10.45 -11.63 -8.62
CA PHE A 23 10.64 -10.20 -8.86
C PHE A 23 10.98 -9.40 -7.60
N SER A 24 10.59 -9.90 -6.42
CA SER A 24 10.86 -9.24 -5.14
C SER A 24 12.22 -9.61 -4.55
N ILE A 25 12.73 -10.82 -4.81
CA ILE A 25 13.99 -11.34 -4.25
C ILE A 25 15.21 -10.84 -5.02
N SER A 26 15.04 -10.53 -6.30
CA SER A 26 16.16 -10.30 -7.23
C SER A 26 17.10 -9.18 -6.72
N PRO A 27 18.32 -9.52 -6.26
CA PRO A 27 19.17 -8.57 -5.55
C PRO A 27 19.74 -7.53 -6.52
N ALA A 28 19.34 -6.27 -6.34
CA ALA A 28 19.83 -5.16 -7.16
C ALA A 28 21.25 -4.71 -6.78
N GLU A 29 21.74 -5.09 -5.60
CA GLU A 29 22.94 -4.50 -4.98
C GLU A 29 24.27 -4.88 -5.65
N SER A 30 24.32 -5.95 -6.45
CA SER A 30 25.53 -6.37 -7.16
C SER A 30 25.52 -6.06 -8.66
N LEU A 31 24.50 -5.36 -9.14
CA LEU A 31 24.33 -5.11 -10.57
C LEU A 31 25.09 -3.87 -11.02
N SER A 32 25.77 -4.00 -12.16
CA SER A 32 26.32 -2.83 -12.85
C SER A 32 25.17 -1.87 -13.19
N THR A 33 25.35 -0.60 -12.88
CA THR A 33 24.42 0.48 -13.19
C THR A 33 24.80 1.24 -14.46
N HIS A 34 25.97 0.92 -15.04
CA HIS A 34 26.56 1.70 -16.12
C HIS A 34 25.70 1.74 -17.39
N ASP A 35 25.13 0.60 -17.77
CA ASP A 35 24.20 0.48 -18.90
C ASP A 35 22.89 1.24 -18.67
N ILE A 36 22.38 1.25 -17.42
CA ILE A 36 21.19 2.03 -17.06
C ILE A 36 21.52 3.53 -17.10
N GLU A 37 22.69 3.92 -16.61
CA GLU A 37 23.14 5.31 -16.64
C GLU A 37 23.34 5.81 -18.07
N GLU A 38 23.94 5.00 -18.93
CA GLU A 38 24.10 5.27 -20.37
C GLU A 38 22.73 5.41 -21.04
N PHE A 39 21.83 4.45 -20.82
CA PHE A 39 20.45 4.51 -21.33
C PHE A 39 19.74 5.81 -20.92
N LEU A 40 19.91 6.25 -19.67
CA LEU A 40 19.26 7.47 -19.18
C LEU A 40 19.87 8.76 -19.72
N GLN A 41 21.09 8.75 -20.28
CA GLN A 41 21.70 9.94 -20.90
C GLN A 41 20.97 10.36 -22.18
N ASP A 42 20.30 9.43 -22.85
CA ASP A 42 19.53 9.71 -24.07
C ASP A 42 18.26 10.53 -23.82
N PHE A 43 17.83 10.68 -22.55
CA PHE A 43 16.61 11.39 -22.18
C PHE A 43 16.91 12.73 -21.51
N LYS A 44 16.65 13.83 -22.23
CA LYS A 44 16.97 15.20 -21.80
C LYS A 44 16.11 15.74 -20.64
N ASP A 45 14.92 15.18 -20.42
CA ASP A 45 13.91 15.72 -19.50
C ASP A 45 13.69 14.86 -18.23
N VAL A 46 14.66 14.01 -17.88
CA VAL A 46 14.48 12.98 -16.83
C VAL A 46 15.03 13.39 -15.46
N ASP A 47 15.75 14.51 -15.34
CA ASP A 47 16.49 14.86 -14.12
C ASP A 47 15.68 14.77 -12.82
N ALA A 48 14.41 15.23 -12.83
CA ALA A 48 13.54 15.18 -11.64
C ALA A 48 13.07 13.76 -11.27
N ALA A 49 12.97 12.85 -12.24
CA ALA A 49 12.48 11.48 -12.07
C ALA A 49 13.59 10.42 -12.22
N LYS A 50 14.83 10.84 -12.47
CA LYS A 50 15.96 9.98 -12.85
C LYS A 50 16.20 8.87 -11.84
N THR A 51 16.28 9.20 -10.56
CA THR A 51 16.50 8.23 -9.48
C THR A 51 15.38 7.19 -9.41
N THR A 52 14.14 7.63 -9.59
CA THR A 52 12.96 6.76 -9.59
C THR A 52 12.99 5.79 -10.77
N ILE A 53 13.19 6.30 -11.98
CA ILE A 53 13.27 5.50 -13.20
C ILE A 53 14.45 4.52 -13.11
N GLN A 54 15.62 5.00 -12.66
CA GLN A 54 16.81 4.17 -12.45
C GLN A 54 16.53 3.01 -11.49
N SER A 55 15.85 3.27 -10.36
CA SER A 55 15.51 2.22 -9.39
C SER A 55 14.62 1.12 -9.97
N PHE A 56 13.65 1.49 -10.82
CA PHE A 56 12.78 0.52 -11.48
C PHE A 56 13.49 -0.23 -12.61
N CYS A 57 14.37 0.43 -13.37
CA CYS A 57 15.22 -0.23 -14.36
C CYS A 57 16.13 -1.27 -13.69
N MET A 58 16.77 -0.92 -12.56
CA MET A 58 17.59 -1.85 -11.79
C MET A 58 16.78 -3.07 -11.34
N LYS A 59 15.55 -2.87 -10.85
CA LYS A 59 14.70 -3.97 -10.40
C LYS A 59 14.32 -4.92 -11.55
N ILE A 60 13.96 -4.37 -12.70
CA ILE A 60 13.63 -5.15 -13.90
C ILE A 60 14.88 -5.90 -14.40
N LYS A 61 16.05 -5.25 -14.43
CA LYS A 61 17.32 -5.89 -14.80
C LYS A 61 17.65 -7.06 -13.88
N ALA A 62 17.57 -6.86 -12.57
CA ALA A 62 17.83 -7.89 -11.57
C ALA A 62 16.98 -9.14 -11.80
N TYR A 63 15.69 -8.92 -12.06
CA TYR A 63 14.74 -9.99 -12.33
C TYR A 63 15.06 -10.74 -13.63
N PHE A 64 15.41 -10.03 -14.69
CA PHE A 64 15.79 -10.66 -15.94
C PHE A 64 17.07 -11.47 -15.82
N GLU A 65 18.09 -10.96 -15.12
CA GLU A 65 19.31 -11.74 -14.86
C GLU A 65 19.03 -12.99 -14.02
N TYR A 66 18.19 -12.88 -12.99
CA TYR A 66 17.76 -14.02 -12.17
C TYR A 66 17.05 -15.10 -13.01
N ILE A 67 16.08 -14.71 -13.83
CA ILE A 67 15.36 -15.64 -14.71
C ILE A 67 16.29 -16.24 -15.76
N ASN A 68 17.18 -15.46 -16.36
CA ASN A 68 18.15 -15.96 -17.32
C ASN A 68 19.09 -17.00 -16.68
N HIS A 69 19.42 -16.85 -15.40
CA HIS A 69 20.22 -17.86 -14.70
C HIS A 69 19.45 -19.17 -14.52
N ILE A 70 18.17 -19.09 -14.15
CA ILE A 70 17.38 -20.25 -13.72
C ILE A 70 16.71 -20.99 -14.90
N TYR A 71 16.23 -20.26 -15.91
CA TYR A 71 15.42 -20.82 -16.99
C TYR A 71 16.20 -20.87 -18.32
N SER A 72 16.05 -21.98 -19.06
CA SER A 72 16.89 -22.25 -20.23
C SER A 72 16.36 -21.70 -21.56
N SER A 73 15.05 -21.49 -21.75
CA SER A 73 14.47 -20.86 -22.95
C SER A 73 12.93 -20.78 -22.91
N SER A 74 12.37 -19.71 -23.51
CA SER A 74 10.95 -19.49 -23.88
C SER A 74 9.92 -19.28 -22.76
N TYR A 75 10.21 -18.38 -21.81
CA TYR A 75 9.24 -18.08 -20.76
C TYR A 75 8.48 -16.76 -21.02
N ASN A 76 7.50 -16.77 -21.94
CA ASN A 76 6.68 -15.57 -22.26
C ASN A 76 5.98 -14.98 -21.02
N LYS A 77 5.58 -15.84 -20.08
CA LYS A 77 4.86 -15.48 -18.86
C LYS A 77 5.66 -14.53 -17.94
N CYS A 78 7.00 -14.57 -17.92
CA CYS A 78 7.76 -13.60 -17.11
C CYS A 78 7.67 -12.18 -17.71
N CYS A 79 7.63 -12.08 -19.04
CA CYS A 79 7.43 -10.81 -19.74
C CYS A 79 6.00 -10.30 -19.53
N ASP A 80 5.02 -11.19 -19.47
CA ASP A 80 3.63 -10.83 -19.14
C ASP A 80 3.51 -10.27 -17.72
N TYR A 81 4.31 -10.79 -16.78
CA TYR A 81 4.37 -10.25 -15.42
C TYR A 81 4.99 -8.85 -15.42
N ILE A 82 6.09 -8.64 -16.14
CA ILE A 82 6.69 -7.30 -16.30
C ILE A 82 5.72 -6.33 -16.98
N ASN A 83 4.99 -6.76 -18.00
CA ASN A 83 3.95 -5.94 -18.64
C ASN A 83 2.88 -5.50 -17.63
N TYR A 84 2.40 -6.43 -16.80
CA TYR A 84 1.45 -6.13 -15.73
C TYR A 84 2.04 -5.15 -14.72
N TYR A 85 3.25 -5.43 -14.21
CA TYR A 85 3.93 -4.62 -13.21
C TYR A 85 4.19 -3.19 -13.70
N ILE A 86 4.66 -3.01 -14.93
CA ILE A 86 4.88 -1.68 -15.51
C ILE A 86 3.58 -0.89 -15.60
N LYS A 87 2.47 -1.54 -15.97
CA LYS A 87 1.16 -0.87 -16.00
C LYS A 87 0.68 -0.49 -14.60
N GLU A 88 0.91 -1.36 -13.63
CA GLU A 88 0.62 -1.10 -12.21
C GLU A 88 1.38 0.10 -11.67
N LEU A 89 2.62 0.29 -12.10
CA LEU A 89 3.43 1.45 -11.70
C LEU A 89 2.88 2.77 -12.20
N ASP A 90 2.29 2.84 -13.39
CA ASP A 90 1.66 4.07 -13.90
C ASP A 90 0.48 4.51 -13.01
N ASP A 91 -0.27 3.56 -12.45
CA ASP A 91 -1.38 3.86 -11.54
C ASP A 91 -0.91 4.35 -10.16
N MET A 92 0.24 3.85 -9.71
CA MET A 92 0.73 4.08 -8.34
C MET A 92 1.78 5.18 -8.23
N THR A 93 2.46 5.51 -9.33
CA THR A 93 3.64 6.36 -9.31
C THR A 93 3.44 7.58 -10.18
N TYR A 94 3.32 8.73 -9.53
CA TYR A 94 3.42 10.00 -10.23
C TYR A 94 4.90 10.37 -10.43
N ILE A 95 5.29 10.64 -11.68
CA ILE A 95 6.58 11.24 -12.02
C ILE A 95 6.34 12.61 -12.64
N SER A 96 7.17 13.60 -12.27
CA SER A 96 7.06 14.97 -12.74
C SER A 96 7.74 15.15 -14.10
N THR A 97 7.34 14.33 -15.08
CA THR A 97 7.83 14.35 -16.46
C THR A 97 6.64 14.46 -17.42
N ASN A 98 6.90 14.87 -18.66
CA ASN A 98 5.86 14.91 -19.69
C ASN A 98 5.40 13.51 -20.13
N GLU A 99 6.23 12.50 -19.86
CA GLU A 99 6.02 11.11 -20.26
C GLU A 99 5.70 10.23 -19.05
N THR A 100 5.03 9.10 -19.30
CA THR A 100 4.69 8.12 -18.26
C THR A 100 5.91 7.30 -17.84
N LEU A 101 5.87 6.77 -16.61
CA LEU A 101 6.91 5.88 -16.13
C LEU A 101 7.04 4.65 -17.02
N SER A 102 5.91 4.08 -17.46
CA SER A 102 5.90 2.95 -18.39
C SER A 102 6.61 3.22 -19.71
N MET A 103 6.62 4.45 -20.22
CA MET A 103 7.35 4.77 -21.46
C MET A 103 8.85 4.52 -21.29
N TYR A 104 9.44 5.05 -20.22
CA TYR A 104 10.86 4.87 -19.92
C TYR A 104 11.21 3.40 -19.66
N LEU A 105 10.39 2.71 -18.86
CA LEU A 105 10.63 1.30 -18.54
C LEU A 105 10.48 0.40 -19.77
N ARG A 106 9.53 0.68 -20.66
CA ARG A 106 9.39 -0.05 -21.92
C ARG A 106 10.57 0.19 -22.85
N ALA A 107 11.04 1.43 -22.95
CA ALA A 107 12.24 1.77 -23.72
C ALA A 107 13.48 1.05 -23.19
N PHE A 108 13.65 1.01 -21.86
CA PHE A 108 14.74 0.29 -21.20
C PHE A 108 14.72 -1.20 -21.53
N VAL A 109 13.59 -1.88 -21.33
CA VAL A 109 13.49 -3.33 -21.63
C VAL A 109 13.70 -3.61 -23.11
N ASN A 110 13.19 -2.75 -24.01
CA ASN A 110 13.44 -2.90 -25.43
C ASN A 110 14.93 -2.78 -25.75
N ASN A 111 15.64 -1.79 -25.18
CA ASN A 111 17.09 -1.66 -25.32
C ASN A 111 17.82 -2.90 -24.77
N TYR A 112 17.43 -3.36 -23.58
CA TYR A 112 18.00 -4.53 -22.93
C TYR A 112 17.81 -5.84 -23.73
N ASN A 113 16.67 -6.00 -24.41
CA ASN A 113 16.39 -7.15 -25.29
C ASN A 113 17.27 -7.21 -26.54
N TYR A 114 17.78 -6.07 -27.02
CA TYR A 114 18.59 -6.02 -28.25
C TYR A 114 20.04 -6.46 -28.03
N ASP A 115 20.54 -6.36 -26.79
CA ASP A 115 21.85 -6.89 -26.45
C ASP A 115 21.76 -8.41 -26.29
N ALA A 116 22.20 -9.12 -27.34
CA ALA A 116 22.16 -10.58 -27.42
C ALA A 116 22.95 -11.28 -26.29
N ASN A 117 23.82 -10.57 -25.58
CA ASN A 117 24.55 -11.11 -24.44
C ASN A 117 23.75 -11.07 -23.13
N ASN A 118 22.71 -10.23 -23.05
CA ASN A 118 22.02 -9.94 -21.80
C ASN A 118 20.77 -10.80 -21.55
N MET A 119 20.23 -11.47 -22.57
CA MET A 119 19.03 -12.30 -22.42
C MET A 119 19.02 -13.61 -23.21
N LYS A 120 18.59 -14.69 -22.54
CA LYS A 120 18.29 -15.99 -23.17
C LYS A 120 16.93 -16.01 -23.88
N PHE A 121 16.09 -15.00 -23.69
CA PHE A 121 14.76 -14.88 -24.30
C PHE A 121 14.42 -13.41 -24.55
N ARG A 122 13.51 -13.12 -25.50
CA ARG A 122 13.11 -11.73 -25.80
C ARG A 122 11.78 -11.39 -25.14
N CYS A 123 11.73 -10.32 -24.36
CA CYS A 123 10.50 -9.80 -23.79
C CYS A 123 9.82 -8.78 -24.70
N ASN A 124 8.72 -9.15 -25.35
CA ASN A 124 7.92 -8.17 -26.05
C ASN A 124 6.99 -7.44 -25.07
N LEU A 125 7.32 -6.19 -24.74
CA LEU A 125 6.47 -5.39 -23.89
C LEU A 125 5.33 -4.75 -24.69
N LYS A 126 4.10 -5.23 -24.46
CA LYS A 126 2.89 -4.70 -25.08
C LYS A 126 2.09 -3.90 -24.06
N ASP A 127 1.42 -2.85 -24.51
CA ASP A 127 0.44 -2.19 -23.65
C ASP A 127 -0.71 -3.17 -23.39
N ILE A 128 -1.15 -3.21 -22.14
CA ILE A 128 -2.27 -4.06 -21.74
C ILE A 128 -3.52 -3.22 -21.92
N ASP A 129 -4.49 -3.75 -22.67
CA ASP A 129 -5.80 -3.14 -22.80
C ASP A 129 -6.37 -2.81 -21.41
N GLY A 130 -6.90 -1.59 -21.26
CA GLY A 130 -7.34 -1.09 -19.95
C GLY A 130 -8.40 -1.97 -19.28
N ILE A 131 -9.29 -2.60 -20.05
CA ILE A 131 -10.32 -3.50 -19.51
C ILE A 131 -9.68 -4.80 -19.02
N ILE A 132 -8.74 -5.37 -19.79
CA ILE A 132 -7.99 -6.57 -19.38
C ILE A 132 -7.15 -6.28 -18.14
N TYR A 133 -6.49 -5.11 -18.10
CA TYR A 133 -5.67 -4.69 -16.97
C TYR A 133 -6.49 -4.55 -15.68
N GLU A 134 -7.65 -3.88 -15.72
CA GLU A 134 -8.52 -3.76 -14.55
C GLU A 134 -8.99 -5.12 -14.02
N LYS A 135 -9.30 -6.06 -14.91
CA LYS A 135 -9.62 -7.45 -14.53
C LYS A 135 -8.42 -8.13 -13.84
N LYS A 136 -7.22 -8.04 -14.42
CA LYS A 136 -5.98 -8.57 -13.83
C LYS A 136 -5.74 -7.99 -12.44
N LYS A 137 -5.80 -6.67 -12.31
CA LYS A 137 -5.58 -5.94 -11.06
C LYS A 137 -6.51 -6.42 -9.95
N LYS A 138 -7.81 -6.57 -10.23
CA LYS A 138 -8.79 -7.08 -9.26
C LYS A 138 -8.53 -8.54 -8.86
N LEU A 139 -8.23 -9.40 -9.84
CA LEU A 139 -7.93 -10.81 -9.60
C LEU A 139 -6.65 -10.99 -8.78
N TYR A 140 -5.58 -10.28 -9.15
CA TYR A 140 -4.29 -10.38 -8.49
C TYR A 140 -4.29 -9.75 -7.10
N ASN A 141 -5.13 -8.73 -6.86
CA ASN A 141 -5.39 -8.24 -5.51
C ASN A 141 -6.02 -9.32 -4.61
N ILE A 142 -6.95 -10.14 -5.13
CA ILE A 142 -7.48 -11.29 -4.39
C ILE A 142 -6.37 -12.31 -4.11
N TYR A 143 -5.48 -12.57 -5.07
CA TYR A 143 -4.34 -13.47 -4.87
C TYR A 143 -3.41 -12.97 -3.77
N ASP A 144 -3.16 -11.67 -3.71
CA ASP A 144 -2.32 -11.04 -2.69
C ASP A 144 -2.94 -11.12 -1.29
N ILE A 145 -4.23 -10.80 -1.17
CA ILE A 145 -4.95 -10.91 0.11
C ILE A 145 -4.97 -12.36 0.57
N TYR A 146 -5.29 -13.29 -0.35
CA TYR A 146 -5.28 -14.72 -0.08
C TYR A 146 -3.91 -15.18 0.42
N SER A 147 -2.85 -14.90 -0.33
CA SER A 147 -1.47 -15.24 0.04
C SER A 147 -1.08 -14.68 1.42
N SER A 148 -1.47 -13.43 1.70
CA SER A 148 -1.25 -12.80 3.01
C SER A 148 -1.92 -13.60 4.14
N ILE A 149 -3.18 -14.01 3.99
CA ILE A 149 -3.88 -14.83 5.00
C ILE A 149 -3.12 -16.14 5.27
N PHE A 150 -2.63 -16.82 4.23
CA PHE A 150 -1.82 -18.05 4.41
C PHE A 150 -0.53 -17.79 5.16
N GLN A 151 0.19 -16.72 4.81
CA GLN A 151 1.46 -16.40 5.44
C GLN A 151 1.29 -16.02 6.92
N ILE A 152 0.27 -15.23 7.25
CA ILE A 152 -0.03 -14.84 8.64
C ILE A 152 -0.32 -16.08 9.48
N ARG A 153 -1.13 -17.00 8.94
CA ARG A 153 -1.44 -18.28 9.58
C ARG A 153 -0.19 -19.14 9.75
N ALA A 154 0.64 -19.27 8.72
CA ALA A 154 1.81 -20.14 8.73
C ALA A 154 2.94 -19.65 9.65
N ASN A 155 3.02 -18.34 9.88
CA ASN A 155 4.09 -17.71 10.66
C ASN A 155 3.63 -17.25 12.06
N GLU A 156 2.37 -17.53 12.43
CA GLU A 156 1.77 -17.15 13.74
C GLU A 156 2.07 -15.71 14.15
N ILE A 157 1.97 -14.77 13.20
CA ILE A 157 2.44 -13.39 13.40
C ILE A 157 1.61 -12.73 14.51
N PRO A 158 2.22 -12.37 15.66
CA PRO A 158 1.49 -11.81 16.79
C PRO A 158 0.91 -10.44 16.45
N GLY A 159 -0.37 -10.22 16.78
CA GLY A 159 -1.00 -8.89 16.69
C GLY A 159 -1.61 -8.54 15.34
N GLN A 160 -1.53 -9.40 14.32
CA GLN A 160 -2.31 -9.22 13.09
C GLN A 160 -3.70 -9.83 13.21
N ASP A 161 -4.71 -9.03 12.93
CA ASP A 161 -6.10 -9.46 12.93
C ASP A 161 -6.42 -10.15 11.60
N LEU A 162 -6.45 -11.49 11.61
CA LEU A 162 -6.87 -12.29 10.45
C LEU A 162 -8.26 -11.88 9.95
N CYS A 163 -9.16 -11.40 10.82
CA CYS A 163 -10.52 -11.01 10.43
C CYS A 163 -10.51 -9.82 9.48
N TYR A 164 -9.58 -8.87 9.67
CA TYR A 164 -9.42 -7.75 8.75
C TYR A 164 -9.11 -8.24 7.32
N TYR A 165 -8.18 -9.19 7.17
CA TYR A 165 -7.82 -9.74 5.86
C TYR A 165 -8.96 -10.56 5.25
N PHE A 166 -9.71 -11.33 6.05
CA PHE A 166 -10.90 -12.01 5.57
C PHE A 166 -11.97 -11.03 5.08
N GLN A 167 -12.20 -9.95 5.81
CA GLN A 167 -13.12 -8.90 5.38
C GLN A 167 -12.66 -8.27 4.05
N SER A 168 -11.38 -7.93 3.92
CA SER A 168 -10.81 -7.42 2.67
C SER A 168 -10.97 -8.42 1.51
N LEU A 169 -10.80 -9.72 1.78
CA LEU A 169 -11.00 -10.78 0.79
C LEU A 169 -12.46 -10.82 0.31
N ILE A 170 -13.42 -10.75 1.24
CA ILE A 170 -14.85 -10.73 0.95
C ILE A 170 -15.24 -9.52 0.11
N GLU A 171 -14.74 -8.34 0.47
CA GLU A 171 -14.99 -7.10 -0.25
C GLU A 171 -14.41 -7.18 -1.68
N ALA A 172 -13.13 -7.55 -1.82
CA ALA A 172 -12.47 -7.70 -3.11
C ALA A 172 -13.15 -8.74 -4.02
N TYR A 173 -13.54 -9.89 -3.45
CA TYR A 173 -14.26 -10.91 -4.20
C TYR A 173 -15.65 -10.42 -4.66
N SER A 174 -16.36 -9.68 -3.82
CA SER A 174 -17.67 -9.10 -4.17
C SER A 174 -17.58 -8.11 -5.32
N GLU A 175 -16.55 -7.26 -5.30
CA GLU A 175 -16.29 -6.35 -6.40
C GLU A 175 -15.98 -7.10 -7.69
N LEU A 176 -15.19 -8.16 -7.61
CA LEU A 176 -14.83 -8.99 -8.74
C LEU A 176 -16.08 -9.67 -9.35
N LEU A 177 -17.01 -10.16 -8.52
CA LEU A 177 -18.29 -10.72 -8.97
C LEU A 177 -19.13 -9.73 -9.79
N ASN A 178 -19.03 -8.43 -9.50
CA ASN A 178 -19.76 -7.42 -10.26
C ASN A 178 -19.19 -7.21 -11.67
N ILE A 179 -17.90 -7.46 -11.88
CA ILE A 179 -17.24 -7.33 -13.19
C ILE A 179 -17.63 -8.47 -14.13
N ILE A 180 -17.81 -9.69 -13.59
CA ILE A 180 -18.15 -10.89 -14.36
C ILE A 180 -19.51 -10.78 -15.08
N LYS A 181 -20.38 -9.86 -14.66
CA LYS A 181 -21.71 -9.64 -15.23
C LYS A 181 -21.69 -9.04 -16.66
N SER A 182 -20.52 -8.74 -17.24
CA SER A 182 -20.37 -8.03 -18.52
C SER A 182 -19.15 -8.55 -19.31
N PRO A 183 -19.21 -8.54 -20.66
CA PRO A 183 -19.28 -9.73 -21.54
C PRO A 183 -18.39 -10.93 -21.13
N PHE A 184 -18.88 -12.13 -21.45
CA PHE A 184 -18.35 -13.42 -21.01
C PHE A 184 -16.87 -13.63 -21.40
N ASP A 185 -15.97 -13.44 -20.44
CA ASP A 185 -14.54 -13.72 -20.54
C ASP A 185 -14.27 -15.06 -19.86
N SER A 186 -14.24 -16.13 -20.66
CA SER A 186 -14.13 -17.50 -20.15
C SER A 186 -12.79 -17.77 -19.45
N ALA A 187 -11.70 -17.12 -19.88
CA ALA A 187 -10.39 -17.25 -19.27
C ALA A 187 -10.36 -16.56 -17.90
N PHE A 188 -10.90 -15.35 -17.79
CA PHE A 188 -11.04 -14.66 -16.50
C PHE A 188 -11.92 -15.47 -15.54
N LEU A 189 -13.06 -15.97 -16.03
CA LEU A 189 -13.99 -16.76 -15.23
C LEU A 189 -13.34 -18.05 -14.72
N ALA A 190 -12.50 -18.70 -15.53
CA ALA A 190 -11.77 -19.89 -15.11
C ALA A 190 -10.86 -19.61 -13.91
N GLU A 191 -10.09 -18.51 -13.96
CA GLU A 191 -9.19 -18.15 -12.86
C GLU A 191 -9.91 -17.69 -11.59
N VAL A 192 -11.08 -17.06 -11.76
CA VAL A 192 -11.95 -16.72 -10.62
C VAL A 192 -12.48 -17.99 -9.95
N ASN A 193 -12.90 -18.99 -10.73
CA ASN A 193 -13.32 -20.27 -10.18
C ASN A 193 -12.18 -20.98 -9.45
N ASN A 194 -10.97 -20.93 -10.00
CA ASN A 194 -9.80 -21.55 -9.39
C ASN A 194 -9.54 -20.98 -8.00
N ILE A 195 -9.54 -19.66 -7.83
CA ILE A 195 -9.30 -19.05 -6.52
C ILE A 195 -10.43 -19.30 -5.52
N SER A 196 -11.68 -19.35 -5.98
CA SER A 196 -12.80 -19.74 -5.12
C SER A 196 -12.62 -21.15 -4.58
N CYS A 197 -12.19 -22.09 -5.42
CA CYS A 197 -11.87 -23.44 -5.00
C CYS A 197 -10.71 -23.50 -4.00
N LEU A 198 -9.67 -22.68 -4.18
CA LEU A 198 -8.57 -22.58 -3.24
C LEU A 198 -9.02 -22.03 -1.88
N ILE A 199 -9.97 -21.10 -1.85
CA ILE A 199 -10.57 -20.54 -0.62
C ILE A 199 -11.43 -21.59 0.09
N GLU A 200 -12.27 -22.32 -0.65
CA GLU A 200 -13.14 -23.35 -0.07
C GLU A 200 -12.37 -24.54 0.50
N LYS A 201 -11.33 -25.01 -0.21
CA LYS A 201 -10.58 -26.21 0.16
C LYS A 201 -9.70 -26.03 1.39
N ASN A 202 -9.07 -24.87 1.57
CA ASN A 202 -7.93 -24.75 2.49
C ASN A 202 -8.29 -24.62 3.99
N GLU A 203 -9.44 -25.15 4.41
CA GLU A 203 -9.93 -25.09 5.79
C GLU A 203 -9.65 -23.73 6.46
N LEU A 204 -9.76 -22.63 5.72
CA LEU A 204 -9.68 -21.28 6.29
C LEU A 204 -10.74 -21.11 7.40
N LYS A 205 -11.75 -21.99 7.37
CA LYS A 205 -12.86 -22.13 8.30
C LYS A 205 -12.52 -22.79 9.64
N SER A 206 -11.44 -23.59 9.78
CA SER A 206 -11.33 -24.50 10.94
C SER A 206 -10.79 -23.88 12.23
N ASN A 207 -10.02 -22.78 12.19
CA ASN A 207 -9.31 -22.27 13.38
C ASN A 207 -9.36 -20.75 13.63
N VAL A 208 -10.21 -19.99 12.92
CA VAL A 208 -10.22 -18.51 13.03
C VAL A 208 -11.51 -18.02 13.70
N LYS A 209 -11.41 -17.08 14.65
CA LYS A 209 -12.54 -16.49 15.40
C LYS A 209 -13.50 -15.64 14.54
N CYS A 210 -13.25 -15.48 13.25
CA CYS A 210 -14.00 -14.65 12.30
C CYS A 210 -15.22 -15.41 11.74
N SER A 211 -16.07 -15.95 12.62
CA SER A 211 -17.15 -16.86 12.21
C SER A 211 -18.16 -16.21 11.26
N ARG A 212 -18.39 -14.90 11.40
CA ARG A 212 -19.30 -14.14 10.53
C ARG A 212 -18.72 -13.94 9.13
N GLU A 213 -17.47 -13.48 9.03
CA GLU A 213 -16.79 -13.22 7.78
C GLU A 213 -16.65 -14.51 6.96
N LEU A 214 -16.31 -15.62 7.62
CA LEU A 214 -16.23 -16.93 6.98
C LEU A 214 -17.57 -17.41 6.41
N LEU A 215 -18.69 -17.11 7.09
CA LEU A 215 -20.04 -17.39 6.60
C LEU A 215 -20.37 -16.53 5.37
N GLU A 216 -20.17 -15.21 5.46
CA GLU A 216 -20.43 -14.28 4.36
C GLU A 216 -19.59 -14.61 3.11
N LEU A 217 -18.32 -15.00 3.28
CA LEU A 217 -17.48 -15.48 2.19
C LEU A 217 -18.05 -16.73 1.54
N SER A 218 -18.46 -17.71 2.36
CA SER A 218 -19.04 -18.96 1.86
C SER A 218 -20.35 -18.73 1.11
N GLU A 219 -21.21 -17.84 1.60
CA GLU A 219 -22.47 -17.50 0.93
C GLU A 219 -22.22 -16.85 -0.43
N LYS A 220 -21.22 -15.95 -0.53
CA LYS A 220 -20.85 -15.28 -1.79
C LYS A 220 -20.23 -16.23 -2.81
N ILE A 221 -19.44 -17.21 -2.37
CA ILE A 221 -18.92 -18.23 -3.28
C ILE A 221 -20.06 -19.11 -3.79
N ASN A 222 -21.03 -19.44 -2.92
CA ASN A 222 -22.17 -20.28 -3.25
C ASN A 222 -23.32 -19.57 -4.01
N SER A 223 -23.29 -18.25 -4.20
CA SER A 223 -24.44 -17.45 -4.67
C SER A 223 -24.77 -17.58 -6.17
N GLY A 224 -24.51 -18.73 -6.80
CA GLY A 224 -25.31 -19.20 -7.94
C GLY A 224 -24.81 -18.89 -9.37
N TYR A 225 -23.64 -18.28 -9.58
CA TYR A 225 -23.07 -18.15 -10.94
C TYR A 225 -22.10 -19.28 -11.32
N TYR A 226 -21.83 -20.21 -10.39
CA TYR A 226 -20.68 -21.12 -10.46
C TYR A 226 -21.14 -22.57 -10.34
N GLU A 227 -21.55 -23.15 -11.47
CA GLU A 227 -22.05 -24.54 -11.50
C GLU A 227 -20.93 -25.59 -11.62
N LYS A 228 -19.68 -25.16 -11.91
CA LYS A 228 -18.52 -26.05 -11.81
C LYS A 228 -18.11 -26.20 -10.34
N LYS A 229 -18.64 -27.23 -9.69
CA LYS A 229 -18.06 -27.78 -8.46
C LYS A 229 -16.56 -27.93 -8.66
N CYS A 230 -15.78 -27.48 -7.68
CA CYS A 230 -14.33 -27.63 -7.65
C CYS A 230 -13.94 -29.08 -7.95
N ILE A 231 -13.54 -29.36 -9.20
CA ILE A 231 -13.03 -30.67 -9.56
C ILE A 231 -11.67 -30.76 -8.89
N VAL A 232 -11.52 -31.79 -8.08
CA VAL A 232 -10.36 -31.98 -7.22
C VAL A 232 -9.12 -32.18 -8.08
N ILE A 233 -8.28 -31.14 -8.22
CA ILE A 233 -6.85 -31.33 -8.48
C ILE A 233 -6.24 -31.64 -7.12
N GLU A 234 -5.90 -32.92 -6.91
CA GLU A 234 -5.23 -33.47 -5.73
C GLU A 234 -3.75 -33.06 -5.78
N SER A 235 -3.35 -32.08 -4.97
CA SER A 235 -1.98 -32.00 -4.42
C SER A 235 -1.87 -30.91 -3.34
N PRO A 236 -2.17 -31.23 -2.07
CA PRO A 236 -1.80 -30.39 -0.92
C PRO A 236 -0.27 -30.26 -0.74
N GLU A 237 0.51 -31.14 -1.38
CA GLU A 237 1.97 -31.20 -1.24
C GLU A 237 2.68 -30.11 -2.05
N GLN A 238 2.13 -29.70 -3.21
CA GLN A 238 2.69 -28.59 -4.00
C GLN A 238 2.60 -27.22 -3.29
N MET A 239 1.54 -26.98 -2.50
CA MET A 239 1.39 -25.76 -1.71
C MET A 239 2.42 -25.65 -0.55
N LYS A 240 2.84 -26.79 0.04
CA LYS A 240 3.82 -26.79 1.14
C LYS A 240 5.23 -26.48 0.65
N GLU A 241 5.61 -26.96 -0.53
CA GLU A 241 6.92 -26.71 -1.13
C GLU A 241 7.11 -25.24 -1.54
N GLN A 242 6.07 -24.63 -2.12
CA GLN A 242 6.07 -23.20 -2.47
C GLN A 242 6.13 -22.28 -1.23
N LEU A 243 5.56 -22.71 -0.10
CA LEU A 243 5.59 -21.97 1.17
C LEU A 243 7.02 -21.84 1.75
N MET A 244 7.89 -22.83 1.52
CA MET A 244 9.29 -22.73 1.96
C MET A 244 10.06 -21.64 1.23
N HIS A 245 9.82 -21.48 -0.08
CA HIS A 245 10.41 -20.38 -0.85
C HIS A 245 9.77 -19.02 -0.53
N SER A 246 8.47 -18.97 -0.24
CA SER A 246 7.78 -17.76 0.20
C SER A 246 8.18 -17.26 1.59
N LYS A 247 8.62 -18.14 2.50
CA LYS A 247 9.02 -17.78 3.88
C LYS A 247 10.21 -16.81 3.93
N ILE A 248 11.07 -16.87 2.92
CA ILE A 248 12.24 -15.98 2.77
C ILE A 248 11.80 -14.56 2.35
N ASN A 249 10.65 -14.41 1.69
CA ASN A 249 10.27 -13.18 0.97
C ASN A 249 9.49 -12.15 1.80
N PHE A 250 8.88 -12.57 2.91
CA PHE A 250 8.01 -11.70 3.70
C PHE A 250 8.77 -10.80 4.68
N VAL A 251 9.91 -11.28 5.20
CA VAL A 251 10.71 -10.53 6.18
C VAL A 251 11.27 -9.24 5.56
N GLU A 252 11.56 -9.21 4.26
CA GLU A 252 12.06 -8.01 3.55
C GLU A 252 10.95 -7.06 3.06
N THR A 253 9.80 -7.57 2.63
CA THR A 253 8.69 -6.71 2.16
C THR A 253 7.96 -6.02 3.32
N PHE A 254 7.91 -6.64 4.51
CA PHE A 254 7.46 -5.93 5.72
C PHE A 254 8.53 -4.99 6.28
N SER A 255 9.82 -5.25 6.05
CA SER A 255 10.91 -4.34 6.43
C SER A 255 10.93 -3.05 5.59
N THR A 256 10.56 -3.12 4.31
CA THR A 256 10.53 -1.95 3.41
C THR A 256 9.28 -1.08 3.56
N ASN A 257 8.12 -1.66 3.86
CA ASN A 257 6.91 -0.88 4.17
C ASN A 257 6.80 -0.45 5.65
N ASN A 258 7.48 -1.14 6.57
CA ASN A 258 7.69 -0.69 7.95
C ASN A 258 9.14 -0.28 8.18
N SER A 259 9.77 0.41 7.23
CA SER A 259 11.07 1.02 7.56
C SER A 259 10.82 1.99 8.70
N PRO A 260 11.45 1.82 9.88
CA PRO A 260 11.33 2.77 10.98
C PRO A 260 11.66 4.19 10.49
N LYS A 261 12.42 4.35 9.41
CA LYS A 261 12.70 5.65 8.78
C LYS A 261 11.44 6.36 8.27
N LYS A 262 10.51 5.70 7.56
CA LYS A 262 9.28 6.36 7.07
C LYS A 262 8.36 6.74 8.23
N VAL A 263 8.21 5.86 9.22
CA VAL A 263 7.41 6.13 10.42
C VAL A 263 8.04 7.24 11.26
N ILE A 264 9.37 7.23 11.44
CA ILE A 264 10.12 8.29 12.14
C ILE A 264 9.98 9.63 11.39
N ILE A 265 10.18 9.66 10.06
CA ILE A 265 10.04 10.89 9.27
C ILE A 265 8.61 11.45 9.38
N THR A 266 7.60 10.59 9.25
CA THR A 266 6.19 11.02 9.34
C THR A 266 5.86 11.51 10.76
N THR A 267 6.37 10.83 11.78
CA THR A 267 6.17 11.22 13.19
C THR A 267 6.88 12.53 13.53
N VAL A 268 8.09 12.74 13.01
CA VAL A 268 8.86 13.99 13.18
C VAL A 268 8.14 15.14 12.46
N LEU A 269 7.67 14.93 11.23
CA LEU A 269 6.91 15.95 10.52
C LEU A 269 5.59 16.27 11.22
N PHE A 270 4.87 15.26 11.73
CA PHE A 270 3.62 15.47 12.46
C PHE A 270 3.84 16.21 13.79
N THR A 271 4.90 15.87 14.54
CA THR A 271 5.24 16.54 15.80
C THR A 271 5.72 17.98 15.59
N ILE A 272 6.46 18.28 14.52
CA ILE A 272 6.82 19.65 14.15
C ILE A 272 5.57 20.46 13.80
N ASN A 273 4.65 19.90 13.00
CA ASN A 273 3.41 20.58 12.65
C ASN A 273 2.52 20.84 13.87
N LEU A 274 2.36 19.84 14.75
CA LEU A 274 1.65 20.04 16.02
C LEU A 274 2.33 21.09 16.89
N GLY A 275 3.66 21.06 17.01
CA GLY A 275 4.43 22.06 17.74
C GLY A 275 4.24 23.47 17.19
N ALA A 276 4.24 23.63 15.87
CA ALA A 276 3.98 24.90 15.20
C ALA A 276 2.54 25.38 15.44
N ILE A 277 1.54 24.50 15.39
CA ILE A 277 0.15 24.81 15.72
C ILE A 277 0.03 25.23 17.19
N PHE A 278 0.66 24.51 18.12
CA PHE A 278 0.67 24.88 19.54
C PHE A 278 1.36 26.22 19.78
N LEU A 279 2.50 26.50 19.13
CA LEU A 279 3.20 27.78 19.22
C LEU A 279 2.35 28.91 18.62
N TYR A 280 1.68 28.66 17.50
CA TYR A 280 0.75 29.61 16.89
C TYR A 280 -0.43 29.92 17.81
N LEU A 281 -1.07 28.89 18.38
CA LEU A 281 -2.16 29.05 19.35
C LEU A 281 -1.69 29.71 20.66
N TYR A 282 -0.45 29.46 21.09
CA TYR A 282 0.15 30.10 22.26
C TYR A 282 0.39 31.60 22.03
N GLN A 283 0.98 31.98 20.89
CA GLN A 283 1.08 33.38 20.48
C GLN A 283 -0.29 34.03 20.35
N TYR A 284 -1.28 33.29 19.84
CA TYR A 284 -2.65 33.75 19.75
C TYR A 284 -3.26 33.98 21.14
N ARG A 285 -2.97 33.14 22.14
CA ARG A 285 -3.43 33.34 23.54
C ARG A 285 -2.87 34.62 24.15
N GLU A 286 -1.59 34.93 23.94
CA GLU A 286 -1.00 36.20 24.38
C GLU A 286 -1.58 37.40 23.62
N PHE A 287 -1.81 37.25 22.32
CA PHE A 287 -2.51 38.25 21.53
C PHE A 287 -3.93 38.50 22.05
N TRP A 288 -4.67 37.46 22.43
CA TRP A 288 -6.01 37.57 23.04
C TRP A 288 -5.97 38.27 24.39
N LYS A 289 -4.96 38.03 25.23
CA LYS A 289 -4.78 38.79 26.49
C LYS A 289 -4.61 40.29 26.20
N ILE A 290 -3.74 40.64 25.26
CA ILE A 290 -3.50 42.03 24.87
C ILE A 290 -4.74 42.68 24.26
N LEU A 291 -5.44 41.97 23.34
CA LEU A 291 -6.64 42.45 22.68
C LEU A 291 -7.78 42.66 23.69
N ARG A 292 -7.97 41.72 24.63
CA ARG A 292 -8.97 41.81 25.69
C ARG A 292 -8.71 42.99 26.63
N LEU A 293 -7.46 43.24 27.01
CA LEU A 293 -7.09 44.42 27.80
C LEU A 293 -7.36 45.73 27.04
N ARG A 294 -7.09 45.78 25.73
CA ARG A 294 -7.42 46.95 24.89
C ARG A 294 -8.93 47.17 24.80
N MET A 295 -9.71 46.10 24.62
CA MET A 295 -11.17 46.15 24.61
C MET A 295 -11.73 46.66 25.94
N LEU A 296 -11.26 46.12 27.08
CA LEU A 296 -11.68 46.57 28.42
C LEU A 296 -11.35 48.06 28.67
N ARG A 297 -10.18 48.54 28.25
CA ARG A 297 -9.85 49.97 28.32
C ARG A 297 -10.78 50.83 27.46
N LYS A 298 -11.18 50.34 26.29
CA LYS A 298 -12.10 51.04 25.39
C LYS A 298 -13.50 51.13 26.01
N ILE A 299 -13.98 50.04 26.58
CA ILE A 299 -15.26 49.97 27.33
C ILE A 299 -15.24 50.93 28.52
N ARG A 300 -14.15 50.97 29.29
CA ARG A 300 -13.99 51.88 30.45
C ARG A 300 -14.02 53.36 30.03
N ARG A 301 -13.49 53.71 28.87
CA ARG A 301 -13.57 55.09 28.32
C ARG A 301 -14.97 55.48 27.86
N THR A 302 -15.79 54.52 27.46
CA THR A 302 -17.17 54.76 27.01
C THR A 302 -18.19 54.72 28.14
N MET A 303 -17.83 54.20 29.32
CA MET A 303 -18.69 54.17 30.49
C MET A 303 -18.61 55.49 31.26
N ASN A 304 -19.77 56.12 31.45
CA ASN A 304 -19.93 57.39 32.14
C ASN A 304 -19.64 57.18 33.64
N MET A 305 -18.57 57.78 34.18
CA MET A 305 -18.02 57.52 35.52
C MET A 305 -18.88 58.01 36.72
N LYS A 306 -20.19 58.17 36.54
CA LYS A 306 -21.09 58.61 37.62
C LYS A 306 -21.95 57.49 38.22
N ASP A 307 -21.71 56.23 37.82
CA ASP A 307 -22.51 55.09 38.25
C ASP A 307 -21.67 54.11 39.09
N GLU A 308 -21.77 54.21 40.42
CA GLU A 308 -21.05 53.38 41.41
C GLU A 308 -21.29 51.88 41.23
N GLN A 309 -22.41 51.47 40.60
CA GLN A 309 -22.68 50.05 40.31
C GLN A 309 -21.72 49.43 39.29
N CYS A 310 -21.03 50.24 38.47
CA CYS A 310 -20.12 49.74 37.46
C CYS A 310 -18.76 49.34 38.03
N GLU A 311 -18.32 50.03 39.08
CA GLU A 311 -17.00 49.83 39.71
C GLU A 311 -16.91 48.48 40.41
N HIS A 312 -18.01 48.09 41.09
CA HIS A 312 -18.07 46.84 41.85
C HIS A 312 -18.02 45.59 40.96
N ARG A 313 -18.53 45.67 39.71
CA ARG A 313 -18.45 44.55 38.75
C ARG A 313 -17.06 44.39 38.16
N LEU A 314 -16.32 45.48 37.95
CA LEU A 314 -14.96 45.42 37.41
C LEU A 314 -13.98 44.80 38.40
N PHE A 315 -14.10 45.14 39.69
CA PHE A 315 -13.24 44.59 40.75
C PHE A 315 -13.38 43.07 40.90
N LYS A 316 -14.60 42.55 40.77
CA LYS A 316 -14.87 41.10 40.86
C LYS A 316 -14.20 40.30 39.74
N TYR A 317 -14.19 40.83 38.52
CA TYR A 317 -13.53 40.17 37.38
C TYR A 317 -12.00 40.20 37.47
N GLU A 318 -11.42 41.17 38.18
CA GLU A 318 -9.96 41.33 38.33
C GLU A 318 -9.37 40.30 39.33
N ILE A 319 -10.14 39.96 40.37
CA ILE A 319 -9.82 38.90 41.34
C ILE A 319 -9.86 37.51 40.68
N ASP A 320 -10.89 37.21 39.88
CA ASP A 320 -11.02 35.91 39.20
C ASP A 320 -9.93 35.68 38.12
N LEU A 321 -9.26 36.75 37.65
CA LEU A 321 -8.20 36.67 36.63
C LEU A 321 -6.79 36.45 37.19
N THR A 322 -6.57 36.74 38.47
CA THR A 322 -5.27 36.58 39.14
C THR A 322 -5.17 35.27 39.95
N GLY A 323 -6.31 34.64 40.24
CA GLY A 323 -6.40 33.49 41.15
C GLY A 323 -6.01 32.10 40.62
N THR A 324 -5.43 31.94 39.43
CA THR A 324 -5.01 30.58 38.96
C THR A 324 -3.52 30.30 38.95
N ASP A 325 -2.64 31.28 39.22
CA ASP A 325 -1.18 31.06 39.22
C ASP A 325 -0.46 31.48 40.52
N GLU A 326 -1.19 31.81 41.61
CA GLU A 326 -0.55 32.03 42.91
C GLU A 326 -0.30 30.70 43.65
N LYS A 327 0.97 30.29 43.63
CA LYS A 327 1.51 29.22 44.49
C LYS A 327 1.21 29.54 45.95
N ASN A 328 0.39 28.72 46.59
CA ASN A 328 0.13 28.73 48.03
C ASN A 328 1.45 28.53 48.82
N TYR A 329 2.03 29.62 49.32
CA TYR A 329 3.05 29.53 50.36
C TYR A 329 2.35 29.54 51.72
N ASN A 330 2.32 28.38 52.38
CA ASN A 330 1.92 28.27 53.78
C ASN A 330 2.98 28.96 54.65
N ILE A 331 2.66 30.12 55.20
CA ILE A 331 3.48 30.77 56.22
C ILE A 331 2.83 30.50 57.57
N THR A 332 3.50 29.73 58.42
CA THR A 332 3.11 29.47 59.81
C THR A 332 3.98 30.33 60.71
N TYR A 333 3.38 31.23 61.50
CA TYR A 333 4.10 31.95 62.55
C TYR A 333 3.84 31.27 63.90
N THR A 334 4.90 30.70 64.47
CA THR A 334 4.95 30.26 65.86
C THR A 334 5.16 31.47 66.77
N SER A 335 4.20 31.76 67.65
CA SER A 335 4.39 32.66 68.78
C SER A 335 5.05 31.91 69.93
N GLY A 336 6.28 32.28 70.29
CA GLY A 336 6.98 31.77 71.46
C GLY A 336 6.70 32.64 72.69
N ILE A 337 6.20 31.98 73.74
CA ILE A 337 6.21 32.23 75.20
C ILE A 337 5.99 33.67 75.67
#